data_AF-A0A970KWY1-F1
#
_entry.id   AF-A0A970KWY1-F1
#
_cell.length_a   1.000
_cell.length_b   1.000
_cell.length_c   1.000
_cell.angle_alpha   90.00
_cell.angle_beta   90.00
_cell.angle_gamma   90.00
#
_symmetry.space_group_name_H-M   'P 1'
#
loop_
_entity.id
_entity.type
_entity.pdbx_description
1 polymer ?
#
loop_
_entity_poly.entity_id
_entity_poly.type
_entity_poly.pdbx_seq_one_letter_code
_entity_poly.pdbx_strand_id
1 'polypeptide(L)'
;MAAGQKRNVPLVPGAYQALEQFKQEVAAELGIQNYQGYLGDIPSRINGAVGGHMVRRMIAAAEQSLIDQATSAVRTGFQAGLSGSGGTVPSPSTVSEQGLQPPKV
;
A
#
# COMPACT_ATOMS: atom_id res chain seq x y z
N MET A 1 7.75 -9.11 -38.16
CA MET A 1 6.81 -9.74 -37.21
C MET A 1 7.04 -9.12 -35.84
N ALA A 2 6.06 -8.41 -35.27
CA ALA A 2 6.19 -7.75 -33.97
C ALA A 2 6.02 -8.78 -32.85
N ALA A 3 7.08 -9.03 -32.08
CA ALA A 3 7.05 -9.87 -30.89
C ALA A 3 6.25 -9.14 -29.79
N GLY A 4 4.93 -9.34 -29.78
CA GLY A 4 4.08 -8.87 -28.70
C GLY A 4 4.48 -9.54 -27.40
N GLN A 5 5.13 -8.81 -26.51
CA GLN A 5 5.38 -9.23 -25.12
C GLN A 5 4.06 -9.24 -24.35
N LYS A 6 3.21 -10.25 -24.60
CA LYS A 6 1.98 -10.51 -23.85
C LYS A 6 2.31 -11.38 -22.64
N ARG A 7 3.13 -10.87 -21.73
CA ARG A 7 3.29 -11.54 -20.45
C ARG A 7 2.11 -11.10 -19.58
N ASN A 8 1.06 -11.94 -19.52
CA ASN A 8 -0.02 -11.85 -18.52
C ASN A 8 0.53 -12.20 -17.13
N VAL A 9 1.64 -11.56 -16.75
CA VAL A 9 2.33 -11.76 -15.49
C VAL A 9 1.95 -10.58 -14.61
N PRO A 10 1.50 -10.83 -13.37
CA PRO A 10 1.24 -9.75 -12.43
C PRO A 10 2.51 -8.88 -12.30
N LEU A 11 2.33 -7.56 -12.37
CA LEU A 11 3.44 -6.58 -12.30
C LEU A 11 4.27 -6.75 -11.03
N VAL A 12 3.61 -7.19 -9.94
CA VAL A 12 4.24 -7.52 -8.66
C VAL A 12 4.08 -9.02 -8.42
N PRO A 13 5.15 -9.83 -8.57
CA PRO A 13 5.05 -11.28 -8.42
C PRO A 13 4.68 -11.72 -6.99
N GLY A 14 5.02 -10.93 -5.97
CA GLY A 14 4.64 -11.20 -4.57
C GLY A 14 3.16 -10.91 -4.24
N ALA A 15 2.44 -10.19 -5.10
CA ALA A 15 1.04 -9.83 -4.86
C ALA A 15 0.05 -10.89 -5.36
N TYR A 16 0.51 -11.95 -6.04
CA TYR A 16 -0.38 -12.90 -6.71
C TYR A 16 -1.39 -13.56 -5.76
N GLN A 17 -0.95 -13.97 -4.57
CA GLN A 17 -1.84 -14.59 -3.57
C GLN A 17 -2.87 -13.60 -3.03
N ALA A 18 -2.46 -12.36 -2.74
CA ALA A 18 -3.37 -11.31 -2.28
C ALA A 18 -4.41 -10.94 -3.34
N LEU A 19 -3.98 -10.86 -4.62
CA LEU A 19 -4.88 -10.60 -5.74
C LEU A 19 -5.88 -11.74 -5.96
N GLU A 20 -5.47 -12.99 -5.74
CA GLU A 20 -6.36 -14.15 -5.85
C GLU A 20 -7.42 -14.16 -4.74
N GLN A 21 -7.04 -13.87 -3.50
CA GLN A 21 -7.99 -13.72 -2.38
C GLN A 21 -8.97 -12.57 -2.65
N PHE A 22 -8.45 -11.41 -3.06
CA PHE A 22 -9.28 -10.24 -3.34
C PHE A 22 -10.27 -10.49 -4.48
N LYS A 23 -9.85 -11.21 -5.53
CA LYS A 23 -10.74 -11.63 -6.62
C LYS A 23 -11.88 -12.51 -6.09
N GLN A 24 -11.61 -13.42 -5.17
CA GLN A 24 -12.62 -14.29 -4.56
C GLN A 24 -13.61 -13.50 -3.70
N GLU A 25 -13.13 -12.54 -2.91
CA GLU A 25 -13.98 -11.64 -2.11
C GLU A 25 -14.90 -10.79 -2.99
N VAL A 26 -14.34 -10.16 -4.03
CA VAL A 26 -15.10 -9.35 -4.98
C VAL A 26 -16.14 -10.21 -5.73
N ALA A 27 -15.78 -11.44 -6.09
CA ALA A 27 -16.72 -12.35 -6.73
C ALA A 27 -17.85 -12.80 -5.81
N ALA A 28 -17.54 -13.10 -4.54
CA ALA A 28 -18.54 -13.46 -3.53
C ALA A 28 -19.55 -12.33 -3.30
N GLU A 29 -19.09 -11.07 -3.23
CA GLU A 29 -19.97 -9.90 -3.11
C GLU A 29 -20.88 -9.70 -4.34
N LEU A 30 -20.41 -10.07 -5.52
CA LEU A 30 -21.20 -10.01 -6.76
C LEU A 30 -22.18 -11.21 -6.89
N GLY A 31 -22.28 -12.06 -5.87
CA GLY A 31 -23.16 -13.22 -5.82
C GLY A 31 -22.61 -14.46 -6.52
N ILE A 32 -21.32 -14.48 -6.86
CA ILE A 32 -20.66 -15.60 -7.54
C ILE A 32 -19.89 -16.39 -6.48
N GLN A 33 -20.59 -17.35 -5.87
CA GLN A 33 -20.10 -18.09 -4.69
C GLN A 33 -18.87 -18.97 -4.97
N ASN A 34 -18.61 -19.37 -6.22
CA ASN A 34 -17.54 -20.32 -6.58
C ASN A 34 -16.75 -19.87 -7.81
N TYR A 35 -16.10 -18.70 -7.74
CA TYR A 35 -15.22 -18.19 -8.80
C TYR A 35 -13.84 -18.89 -8.76
N GLN A 36 -13.82 -20.21 -8.95
CA GLN A 36 -12.61 -21.03 -8.91
C GLN A 36 -12.69 -22.15 -9.96
N GLY A 37 -11.59 -22.35 -10.68
CA GLY A 37 -11.52 -23.38 -11.74
C GLY A 37 -11.95 -22.86 -13.12
N TYR A 38 -12.75 -23.66 -13.83
CA TYR A 38 -13.22 -23.32 -15.17
C TYR A 38 -14.32 -22.27 -15.08
N LEU A 39 -14.09 -21.09 -15.67
CA LEU A 39 -15.03 -19.96 -15.66
C LEU A 39 -15.81 -19.83 -16.98
N GLY A 40 -15.82 -20.88 -17.81
CA GLY A 40 -16.41 -20.84 -19.16
C GLY A 40 -17.93 -21.06 -19.20
N ASP A 41 -18.50 -21.57 -18.12
CA ASP A 41 -19.94 -21.66 -17.85
C ASP A 41 -20.53 -20.33 -17.36
N ILE A 42 -19.69 -19.43 -16.82
CA ILE A 42 -20.10 -18.10 -16.40
C ILE A 42 -20.13 -17.15 -17.62
N PRO A 43 -21.21 -16.37 -17.81
CA PRO A 43 -21.28 -15.38 -18.87
C PRO A 43 -20.08 -14.44 -18.86
N SER A 44 -19.44 -14.23 -20.03
CA SER A 44 -18.24 -13.38 -20.14
C SER A 44 -18.45 -11.96 -19.61
N ARG A 45 -19.69 -11.44 -19.68
CA ARG A 45 -20.07 -10.15 -19.10
C ARG A 45 -19.90 -10.12 -17.58
N ILE A 46 -20.22 -11.22 -16.90
CA ILE A 46 -20.11 -11.35 -15.45
C ILE A 46 -18.65 -11.50 -15.03
N ASN A 47 -17.90 -12.39 -15.69
CA ASN A 47 -16.45 -12.53 -15.45
C ASN A 47 -15.69 -11.21 -15.68
N GLY A 48 -16.04 -10.48 -16.74
CA GLY A 48 -15.49 -9.16 -17.02
C GLY A 48 -15.86 -8.12 -15.95
N ALA A 49 -17.09 -8.17 -15.44
CA ALA A 49 -17.53 -7.29 -14.36
C ALA A 49 -16.71 -7.53 -13.07
N VAL A 50 -16.45 -8.79 -12.68
CA VAL A 50 -15.61 -9.12 -11.51
C VAL A 50 -14.24 -8.46 -11.59
N GLY A 51 -13.54 -8.63 -12.73
CA GLY A 51 -12.23 -8.01 -12.95
C GLY A 51 -12.28 -6.48 -12.94
N GLY A 52 -13.33 -5.89 -13.53
CA GLY A 52 -13.54 -4.43 -13.52
C GLY A 52 -13.82 -3.88 -12.12
N HIS A 53 -14.61 -4.57 -11.30
CA HIS A 53 -14.89 -4.20 -9.91
C HIS A 53 -13.64 -4.30 -9.04
N MET A 54 -12.84 -5.35 -9.23
CA MET A 54 -11.55 -5.52 -8.58
C MET A 54 -10.61 -4.34 -8.88
N VAL A 55 -10.44 -3.96 -10.15
CA VAL A 55 -9.57 -2.82 -10.53
C VAL A 55 -10.10 -1.49 -9.99
N ARG A 56 -11.42 -1.25 -10.07
CA ARG A 56 -12.03 -0.02 -9.54
C ARG A 56 -11.77 0.15 -8.04
N ARG A 57 -11.86 -0.93 -7.27
CA ARG A 57 -11.56 -0.91 -5.82
C ARG A 57 -10.08 -0.69 -5.54
N MET A 58 -9.19 -1.32 -6.29
CA MET A 58 -7.75 -1.10 -6.14
C MET A 58 -7.38 0.36 -6.39
N ILE A 59 -7.97 0.99 -7.41
CA ILE A 59 -7.75 2.42 -7.69
C ILE A 59 -8.29 3.26 -6.55
N ALA A 60 -9.52 3.02 -6.07
CA ALA A 60 -10.09 3.76 -4.95
C ALA A 60 -9.23 3.65 -3.67
N ALA A 61 -8.73 2.45 -3.37
CA ALA A 61 -7.83 2.22 -2.23
C ALA A 61 -6.47 2.93 -2.42
N ALA A 62 -5.94 2.94 -3.65
CA ALA A 62 -4.70 3.62 -3.97
C ALA A 62 -4.86 5.16 -3.86
N GLU A 63 -5.97 5.71 -4.37
CA GLU A 63 -6.30 7.13 -4.22
C GLU A 63 -6.40 7.53 -2.74
N GLN A 64 -7.11 6.74 -1.93
CA GLN A 64 -7.19 6.97 -0.49
C GLN A 64 -5.81 6.90 0.17
N SER A 65 -5.00 5.88 -0.15
CA SER A 65 -3.66 5.72 0.41
C SER A 65 -2.74 6.89 0.04
N LEU A 66 -2.84 7.40 -1.19
CA LEU A 66 -2.10 8.57 -1.63
C LEU A 66 -2.54 9.83 -0.90
N ILE A 67 -3.84 10.01 -0.67
CA ILE A 67 -4.38 11.12 0.14
C ILE A 67 -3.89 11.00 1.59
N ASP A 68 -3.89 9.80 2.17
CA ASP A 68 -3.41 9.58 3.54
C ASP A 68 -1.90 9.86 3.68
N GLN A 69 -1.11 9.47 2.67
CA GLN A 69 0.32 9.80 2.60
C GLN A 69 0.54 11.31 2.43
N ALA A 70 -0.23 11.95 1.54
CA ALA A 70 -0.15 13.39 1.31
C ALA A 70 -0.56 14.19 2.55
N THR A 71 -1.64 13.80 3.23
CA THR A 71 -2.09 14.46 4.47
C THR A 71 -1.09 14.27 5.61
N SER A 72 -0.44 13.11 5.72
CA SER A 72 0.63 12.87 6.70
C SER A 72 1.87 13.70 6.42
N ALA A 73 2.27 13.82 5.15
CA ALA A 73 3.37 14.68 4.73
C ALA A 73 3.06 16.17 4.99
N VAL A 74 1.83 16.60 4.68
CA VAL A 74 1.38 17.98 4.92
C VAL A 74 1.29 18.28 6.43
N ARG A 75 0.78 17.36 7.26
CA ARG A 75 0.77 17.53 8.72
C ARG A 75 2.17 17.63 9.31
N THR A 76 3.09 16.78 8.84
CA THR A 76 4.48 16.81 9.31
C THR A 76 5.16 18.12 8.92
N GLY A 77 4.99 18.58 7.68
CA GLY A 77 5.51 19.87 7.22
C GLY A 77 4.87 21.07 7.90
N PHE A 78 3.56 21.01 8.16
CA PHE A 78 2.82 22.08 8.83
C PHE A 78 3.18 22.16 10.33
N GLN A 79 3.30 21.03 11.02
CA GLN A 79 3.73 20.99 12.43
C GLN A 79 5.19 21.44 12.58
N ALA A 80 6.08 21.07 11.64
CA ALA A 80 7.44 21.59 11.60
C ALA A 80 7.49 23.11 11.32
N GLY A 81 6.58 23.61 10.47
CA GLY A 81 6.45 25.05 10.20
C GLY A 81 5.89 25.84 11.40
N LEU A 82 4.96 25.26 12.16
CA LEU A 82 4.36 25.90 13.33
C LEU A 82 5.26 25.78 14.58
N SER A 83 6.05 24.71 14.72
CA SER A 83 6.98 24.54 15.85
C SER A 83 8.26 25.38 15.72
N GLY A 84 8.51 25.99 14.55
CA GLY A 84 9.67 26.84 14.28
C GLY A 84 9.62 28.28 14.82
N SER A 85 8.57 28.69 15.55
CA SER A 85 8.39 30.12 15.94
C SER A 85 8.02 30.38 17.42
N GLY A 86 8.26 29.44 18.35
CA GLY A 86 8.01 29.69 19.77
C GLY A 86 8.93 28.87 20.67
N GLY A 87 10.04 29.48 21.09
CA GLY A 87 11.10 28.81 21.82
C GLY A 87 10.69 28.23 23.18
N THR A 88 11.27 27.07 23.50
CA THR A 88 11.97 26.80 24.76
C THR A 88 12.80 25.53 24.57
N VAL A 89 14.11 25.70 24.54
CA VAL A 89 15.07 24.63 24.79
C VAL A 89 15.33 24.63 26.30
N PRO A 90 14.86 23.63 27.06
CA PRO A 90 15.56 23.20 28.25
C PRO A 90 16.44 22.02 27.85
N SER A 91 17.74 22.31 27.71
CA SER A 91 18.80 21.31 27.71
C SER A 91 18.64 20.37 28.91
N PRO A 92 18.71 19.02 28.75
CA PRO A 92 19.14 18.17 29.84
C PRO A 92 20.62 18.46 30.09
N SER A 93 20.88 19.47 30.91
CA SER A 93 22.18 19.72 31.52
C SER A 93 22.50 18.57 32.46
N THR A 94 23.17 17.55 31.92
CA THR A 94 24.07 16.69 32.69
C THR A 94 25.32 16.46 31.84
N VAL A 95 26.06 17.55 31.60
CA VAL A 95 27.51 17.47 31.48
C VAL A 95 28.01 17.43 32.93
N SER A 96 28.33 16.24 33.42
CA SER A 96 29.13 16.03 34.62
C SER A 96 30.10 14.91 34.29
N GLU A 97 31.38 15.29 34.28
CA GLU A 97 32.56 14.46 34.06
C GLU A 97 32.49 13.13 34.81
N GLN A 98 32.87 12.02 34.17
CA GLN A 98 33.76 11.00 34.74
C GLN A 98 33.97 9.83 33.76
N GLY A 99 35.24 9.49 33.51
CA GLY A 99 35.63 8.11 33.20
C GLY A 99 36.01 7.84 31.76
N LEU A 100 37.21 8.30 31.39
CA LEU A 100 38.10 7.60 30.48
C LEU A 100 38.08 6.08 30.76
N GLN A 101 37.50 5.28 29.87
CA GLN A 101 37.70 3.83 29.84
C GLN A 101 38.39 3.46 28.52
N PRO A 102 39.61 2.90 28.57
CA PRO A 102 40.40 2.59 27.37
C PRO A 102 39.81 1.40 26.59
N PRO A 103 40.11 1.29 25.27
CA PRO A 103 39.72 0.13 24.47
C PRO A 103 40.51 -1.11 24.92
N LYS A 104 39.80 -2.23 25.16
CA LYS A 104 40.43 -3.55 25.33
C LYS A 104 40.40 -4.31 24.00
N VAL A 105 41.63 -4.61 23.55
CA VAL A 105 42.15 -5.78 22.79
C VAL A 105 41.29 -6.32 21.65
#